data_AF-A0A959RMQ9-F1
#
_entry.id   AF-A0A959RMQ9-F1
#
_cell.length_a   1.000
_cell.length_b   1.000
_cell.length_c   1.000
_cell.angle_alpha   90.00
_cell.angle_beta   90.00
_cell.angle_gamma   90.00
#
_symmetry.space_group_name_H-M   'P 1'
#
loop_
_entity.id
_entity.type
_entity.pdbx_description
1 polymer ?
#
loop_
_entity_poly.entity_id
_entity_poly.type
_entity_poly.pdbx_seq_one_letter_code
_entity_poly.pdbx_strand_id
1 'polypeptide(L)'
;MIQSKEIDGFPFVTYTKETYSTSAMIQKSDEFYKWLDKRRTIRDFSDKPIPKEVIENIIRSASSAPSGAHKQPWTFCVVSDNNIKKQIREAAEIEEYESYHGRMPDEWLNDLKPLQTDWKKEFLETAPYLIIVFKKSYDWKANKKTRVYYANESVGLACGFL
;
A
#
# COMPACT_ATOMS: atom_id res chain seq x y z
N MET A 1 -19.89 -5.69 -29.64
CA MET A 1 -18.49 -5.85 -30.11
C MET A 1 -17.68 -4.69 -29.57
N ILE A 2 -16.56 -4.95 -28.89
CA ILE A 2 -15.63 -3.90 -28.47
C ILE A 2 -15.04 -3.29 -29.75
N GLN A 3 -15.28 -2.00 -29.98
CA GLN A 3 -14.64 -1.31 -31.09
C GLN A 3 -13.17 -1.06 -30.73
N SER A 4 -12.27 -1.33 -31.68
CA SER A 4 -10.84 -1.05 -31.57
C SER A 4 -10.38 -0.20 -32.75
N LYS A 5 -9.45 0.71 -32.49
CA LYS A 5 -8.73 1.46 -33.53
C LYS A 5 -7.23 1.41 -33.27
N GLU A 6 -6.45 1.52 -34.32
CA GLU A 6 -4.98 1.61 -34.23
C GLU A 6 -4.56 3.08 -34.41
N ILE A 7 -3.66 3.56 -33.56
CA ILE A 7 -3.03 4.88 -33.67
C ILE A 7 -1.53 4.67 -33.50
N ASP A 8 -0.74 5.05 -34.51
CA ASP A 8 0.72 4.90 -34.53
C ASP A 8 1.22 3.48 -34.16
N GLY A 9 0.49 2.44 -34.59
CA GLY A 9 0.82 1.04 -34.29
C GLY A 9 0.38 0.56 -32.89
N PHE A 10 -0.28 1.40 -32.10
CA PHE A 10 -0.80 1.03 -30.78
C PHE A 10 -2.32 0.76 -30.81
N PRO A 11 -2.81 -0.34 -30.22
CA PRO A 11 -4.22 -0.63 -30.16
C PRO A 11 -4.92 0.22 -29.09
N PHE A 12 -6.00 0.88 -29.47
CA PHE A 12 -6.92 1.57 -28.57
C PHE A 12 -8.27 0.87 -28.60
N VAL A 13 -8.82 0.59 -27.42
CA VAL A 13 -10.13 -0.05 -27.25
C VAL A 13 -11.12 0.94 -26.65
N THR A 14 -12.39 0.83 -27.05
CA THR A 14 -13.45 1.65 -26.44
C THR A 14 -13.61 1.32 -24.96
N TYR A 15 -13.46 2.34 -24.12
CA TYR A 15 -13.73 2.22 -22.69
C TYR A 15 -15.25 2.11 -22.44
N THR A 16 -15.65 1.10 -21.67
CA THR A 16 -17.02 0.94 -21.19
C THR A 16 -16.99 0.73 -19.69
N LYS A 17 -18.02 1.24 -19.00
CA LYS A 17 -18.17 1.11 -17.55
C LYS A 17 -19.62 0.99 -17.17
N GLU A 18 -19.87 0.47 -15.97
CA GLU A 18 -21.18 0.59 -15.34
C GLU A 18 -21.52 2.07 -15.12
N THR A 19 -22.79 2.43 -15.35
CA THR A 19 -23.33 3.76 -15.13
C THR A 19 -24.53 3.68 -14.18
N TYR A 20 -24.77 4.75 -13.43
CA TYR A 20 -25.79 4.80 -12.39
C TYR A 20 -26.69 6.02 -12.59
N SER A 21 -27.93 5.96 -12.08
CA SER A 21 -28.76 7.16 -11.94
C SER A 21 -28.13 8.15 -10.95
N THR A 22 -28.49 9.43 -11.03
CA THR A 22 -27.99 10.47 -10.11
C THR A 22 -28.26 10.11 -8.65
N SER A 23 -29.44 9.60 -8.32
CA SER A 23 -29.78 9.18 -6.96
C SER A 23 -28.89 8.03 -6.47
N ALA A 24 -28.64 7.04 -7.32
CA ALA A 24 -27.77 5.92 -7.00
C ALA A 24 -26.30 6.35 -6.86
N MET A 25 -25.82 7.30 -7.66
CA MET A 25 -24.47 7.87 -7.52
C MET A 25 -24.27 8.54 -6.16
N ILE A 26 -25.22 9.40 -5.76
CA ILE A 26 -25.19 10.10 -4.46
C ILE A 26 -25.14 9.08 -3.33
N GLN A 27 -26.08 8.11 -3.34
CA GLN A 27 -26.15 7.08 -2.31
C GLN A 27 -24.85 6.27 -2.20
N LYS A 28 -24.34 5.72 -3.32
CA LYS A 28 -23.12 4.92 -3.32
C LYS A 28 -21.90 5.71 -2.84
N SER A 29 -21.80 6.98 -3.22
CA SER A 29 -20.67 7.81 -2.78
C SER A 29 -20.70 8.10 -1.28
N ASP A 30 -21.89 8.32 -0.69
CA ASP A 30 -22.07 8.53 0.74
C ASP A 30 -21.79 7.23 1.53
N GLU A 31 -22.27 6.08 1.04
CA GLU A 31 -21.98 4.78 1.64
C GLU A 31 -20.47 4.48 1.65
N PHE A 32 -19.79 4.76 0.54
CA PHE A 32 -18.35 4.57 0.43
C PHE A 32 -17.57 5.50 1.36
N TYR A 33 -17.95 6.78 1.44
CA TYR A 33 -17.37 7.72 2.40
C TYR A 33 -17.54 7.21 3.84
N LYS A 34 -18.75 6.84 4.24
CA LYS A 34 -19.04 6.30 5.58
C LYS A 34 -18.29 5.01 5.87
N TRP A 35 -17.99 4.20 4.85
CA TRP A 35 -17.18 3.00 5.01
C TRP A 35 -15.71 3.35 5.23
N LEU A 36 -15.13 4.27 4.43
CA LEU A 36 -13.74 4.71 4.59
C LEU A 36 -13.51 5.45 5.91
N ASP A 37 -14.47 6.26 6.38
CA ASP A 37 -14.36 7.05 7.61
C ASP A 37 -14.27 6.17 8.87
N LYS A 38 -14.73 4.92 8.79
CA LYS A 38 -14.56 3.92 9.87
C LYS A 38 -13.14 3.39 9.99
N ARG A 39 -12.29 3.55 8.97
CA ARG A 39 -10.92 3.03 8.98
C ARG A 39 -10.08 3.79 9.99
N ARG A 40 -9.44 3.06 10.90
CA ARG A 40 -8.47 3.60 11.86
C ARG A 40 -7.14 2.86 11.72
N THR A 41 -6.05 3.56 12.03
CA THR A 41 -4.75 2.90 12.22
C THR A 41 -4.79 2.14 13.54
N ILE A 42 -4.67 0.82 13.47
CA ILE A 42 -4.65 -0.08 14.63
C ILE A 42 -3.20 -0.50 14.89
N ARG A 43 -2.83 -0.61 16.17
CA ARG A 43 -1.48 -1.01 16.60
C ARG A 43 -1.46 -2.27 17.48
N ASP A 44 -2.63 -2.73 17.90
CA ASP A 44 -2.81 -3.99 18.65
C ASP A 44 -3.56 -4.99 17.76
N PHE A 45 -2.89 -6.07 17.39
CA PHE A 45 -3.41 -7.06 16.46
C PHE A 45 -3.69 -8.38 17.16
N SER A 46 -4.62 -9.16 16.59
CA SER A 46 -4.78 -10.57 16.92
C SER A 46 -3.89 -11.43 16.02
N ASP A 47 -3.45 -12.56 16.53
CA ASP A 47 -2.74 -13.63 15.84
C ASP A 47 -3.65 -14.58 15.04
N LYS A 48 -4.97 -14.33 15.03
CA LYS A 48 -5.93 -15.14 14.29
C LYS A 48 -5.55 -15.24 12.82
N PRO A 49 -5.52 -16.44 12.23
CA PRO A 49 -5.13 -16.62 10.85
C PRO A 49 -6.12 -15.95 9.90
N ILE A 50 -5.59 -15.37 8.83
CA ILE A 50 -6.35 -14.77 7.73
C ILE A 50 -6.14 -15.64 6.48
N PRO A 51 -7.18 -15.97 5.70
CA PRO A 51 -7.00 -16.71 4.46
C PRO A 51 -6.08 -15.96 3.49
N LYS A 52 -5.10 -16.66 2.91
CA LYS A 52 -4.13 -16.09 1.96
C LYS A 52 -4.80 -15.37 0.78
N GLU A 53 -5.91 -15.91 0.28
CA GLU A 53 -6.68 -15.32 -0.83
C GLU A 53 -7.19 -13.91 -0.51
N VAL A 54 -7.51 -13.62 0.76
CA VAL A 54 -7.89 -12.26 1.17
C VAL A 54 -6.72 -11.29 0.98
N ILE A 55 -5.51 -11.70 1.38
CA ILE A 55 -4.29 -10.91 1.18
C ILE A 55 -3.97 -10.72 -0.30
N GLU A 56 -4.14 -11.77 -1.11
CA GLU A 56 -3.95 -11.68 -2.57
C GLU A 56 -4.95 -10.71 -3.22
N ASN A 57 -6.21 -10.72 -2.81
CA ASN A 57 -7.23 -9.81 -3.34
C ASN A 57 -6.95 -8.35 -2.95
N ILE A 58 -6.50 -8.11 -1.71
CA ILE A 58 -6.06 -6.78 -1.25
C ILE A 58 -4.90 -6.26 -2.12
N ILE A 59 -3.90 -7.10 -2.40
CA ILE A 59 -2.76 -6.72 -3.24
C ILE A 59 -3.17 -6.48 -4.71
N ARG A 60 -4.12 -7.27 -5.23
CA ARG A 60 -4.67 -7.06 -6.58
C ARG A 60 -5.37 -5.70 -6.69
N SER A 61 -6.13 -5.31 -5.66
CA SER A 61 -6.74 -3.97 -5.57
C SER A 61 -5.67 -2.86 -5.54
N ALA A 62 -4.64 -3.00 -4.71
CA ALA A 62 -3.53 -2.04 -4.67
C ALA A 62 -2.82 -1.90 -6.02
N SER A 63 -2.61 -3.01 -6.73
CA SER A 63 -1.94 -3.02 -8.03
C SER A 63 -2.81 -2.48 -9.18
N SER A 64 -4.08 -2.16 -8.96
CA SER A 64 -4.92 -1.47 -9.96
C SER A 64 -4.75 0.05 -9.93
N ALA A 65 -3.92 0.59 -9.03
CA ALA A 65 -3.61 2.02 -8.99
C ALA A 65 -2.97 2.50 -10.30
N PRO A 66 -3.16 3.79 -10.67
CA PRO A 66 -2.47 4.37 -11.80
C PRO A 66 -0.97 4.52 -11.50
N SER A 67 -0.15 4.56 -12.55
CA SER A 67 1.28 4.80 -12.40
C SER A 67 1.84 5.57 -13.59
N GLY A 68 2.88 6.38 -13.34
CA GLY A 68 3.56 7.15 -14.38
C GLY A 68 4.01 6.25 -15.53
N ALA A 69 3.53 6.56 -16.75
CA ALA A 69 3.78 5.76 -17.95
C ALA A 69 3.48 4.25 -17.79
N HIS A 70 2.46 3.89 -16.98
CA HIS A 70 2.03 2.52 -16.72
C HIS A 70 3.15 1.59 -16.21
N LYS A 71 4.11 2.14 -15.46
CA LYS A 71 5.30 1.41 -14.99
C LYS A 71 5.07 0.43 -13.85
N GLN A 72 3.98 0.59 -13.10
CA GLN A 72 3.64 -0.24 -11.92
C GLN A 72 4.85 -0.46 -10.98
N PRO A 73 5.45 0.62 -10.46
CA PRO A 73 6.78 0.56 -9.85
C PRO A 73 6.73 0.13 -8.37
N TRP A 74 5.98 -0.93 -8.07
CA TRP A 74 5.82 -1.46 -6.73
C TRP A 74 6.20 -2.94 -6.66
N THR A 75 6.61 -3.36 -5.47
CA THR A 75 6.66 -4.76 -5.05
C THR A 75 5.98 -4.85 -3.69
N PHE A 76 4.96 -5.70 -3.58
CA PHE A 76 4.32 -6.04 -2.31
C PHE A 76 4.95 -7.32 -1.77
N CYS A 77 5.83 -7.20 -0.78
CA CYS A 77 6.46 -8.34 -0.14
C CYS A 77 5.61 -8.78 1.07
N VAL A 78 4.99 -9.95 0.95
CA VAL A 78 4.15 -10.52 2.02
C VAL A 78 5.00 -11.45 2.88
N VAL A 79 5.06 -11.17 4.18
CA VAL A 79 5.81 -11.97 5.15
C VAL A 79 4.83 -12.58 6.14
N SER A 80 4.79 -13.91 6.19
CA SER A 80 4.05 -14.68 7.20
C SER A 80 4.95 -15.62 8.01
N ASP A 81 6.22 -15.75 7.64
CA ASP A 81 7.19 -16.57 8.38
C ASP A 81 7.54 -15.90 9.72
N ASN A 82 7.37 -16.63 10.81
CA ASN A 82 7.56 -16.09 12.16
C ASN A 82 9.04 -15.72 12.44
N ASN A 83 10.01 -16.44 11.87
CA ASN A 83 11.42 -16.13 12.08
C ASN A 83 11.81 -14.84 11.35
N ILE A 84 11.31 -14.64 10.12
CA ILE A 84 11.53 -13.40 9.38
C ILE A 84 10.82 -12.22 10.04
N LYS A 85 9.57 -12.38 10.50
CA LYS A 85 8.85 -11.34 11.26
C LYS A 85 9.60 -10.92 12.52
N LYS A 86 10.14 -11.89 13.27
CA LYS A 86 10.96 -11.62 14.45
C LYS A 86 12.21 -10.81 14.11
N GLN A 87 12.96 -11.20 13.08
CA GLN A 87 14.15 -10.44 12.63
C GLN A 87 13.79 -9.00 12.22
N ILE A 88 12.66 -8.82 11.54
CA ILE A 88 12.16 -7.48 11.17
C ILE A 88 11.85 -6.66 12.43
N ARG A 89 11.19 -7.26 13.42
CA ARG A 89 10.87 -6.58 14.68
C ARG A 89 12.14 -6.15 15.41
N GLU A 90 13.08 -7.06 15.62
CA GLU A 90 14.34 -6.78 16.32
C GLU A 90 15.08 -5.61 15.67
N ALA A 91 15.21 -5.63 14.34
CA ALA A 91 15.83 -4.53 13.60
C ALA A 91 15.04 -3.21 13.72
N ALA A 92 13.71 -3.25 13.64
CA ALA A 92 12.87 -2.07 13.76
C ALA A 92 12.93 -1.44 15.16
N GLU A 93 12.89 -2.25 16.22
CA GLU A 93 12.94 -1.77 17.62
C GLU A 93 14.29 -1.13 17.95
N ILE A 94 15.40 -1.65 17.41
CA ILE A 94 16.74 -1.03 17.56
C ILE A 94 16.75 0.37 16.92
N GLU A 95 16.32 0.49 15.67
CA GLU A 95 16.30 1.78 14.96
C GLU A 95 15.33 2.79 15.58
N GLU A 96 14.18 2.32 16.07
CA GLU A 96 13.20 3.16 16.76
C GLU A 96 13.75 3.63 18.12
N TYR A 97 14.39 2.75 18.89
CA TYR A 97 15.02 3.14 20.15
C TYR A 97 16.06 4.25 19.94
N GLU A 98 16.94 4.13 18.94
CA GLU A 98 17.89 5.20 18.61
C GLU A 98 17.20 6.49 18.15
N SER A 99 16.07 6.36 17.44
CA SER A 99 15.32 7.52 16.93
C SER A 99 14.67 8.32 18.07
N TYR A 100 13.96 7.64 18.97
CA TYR A 100 13.31 8.27 20.13
C TYR A 100 14.30 8.89 21.13
N HIS A 101 15.54 8.39 21.18
CA HIS A 101 16.56 8.84 22.15
C HIS A 101 17.69 9.67 21.52
N GLY A 102 17.56 10.11 20.26
CA GLY A 102 18.60 10.95 19.66
C GLY A 102 18.28 11.58 18.31
N ARG A 103 17.70 10.85 17.36
CA ARG A 103 17.56 11.33 15.96
C ARG A 103 16.31 12.19 15.74
N MET A 104 15.28 12.06 16.57
CA MET A 104 14.02 12.78 16.39
C MET A 104 14.04 14.14 17.08
N PRO A 105 13.72 15.24 16.36
CA PRO A 105 13.55 16.55 16.97
C PRO A 105 12.42 16.55 18.02
N ASP A 106 12.52 17.43 19.02
CA ASP A 106 11.52 17.56 20.09
C ASP A 106 10.11 17.84 19.56
N GLU A 107 10.00 18.62 18.49
CA GLU A 107 8.73 18.90 17.81
C GLU A 107 8.06 17.61 17.33
N TRP A 108 8.81 16.73 16.67
CA TRP A 108 8.30 15.45 16.22
C TRP A 108 7.90 14.56 17.39
N LEU A 109 8.72 14.50 18.45
CA LEU A 109 8.36 13.75 19.66
C LEU A 109 7.05 14.25 20.28
N ASN A 110 6.81 15.57 20.28
CA ASN A 110 5.57 16.16 20.77
C ASN A 110 4.36 15.76 19.93
N ASP A 111 4.49 15.75 18.60
CA ASP A 111 3.42 15.34 17.69
C ASP A 111 3.03 13.87 17.83
N LEU A 112 3.96 13.02 18.28
CA LEU A 112 3.70 11.59 18.51
C LEU A 112 3.04 11.28 19.86
N LYS A 113 3.15 12.18 20.86
CA LYS A 113 2.60 11.95 22.21
C LYS A 113 1.12 11.55 22.22
N PRO A 114 0.21 12.20 21.47
CA PRO A 114 -1.20 11.81 21.44
C PRO A 114 -1.43 10.40 20.88
N LEU A 115 -0.49 9.87 20.10
CA LEU A 115 -0.58 8.54 19.51
C LEU A 115 -0.10 7.43 20.47
N GLN A 116 0.54 7.81 21.59
CA GLN A 116 1.08 6.91 22.60
C GLN A 116 1.96 5.80 22.00
N THR A 117 2.73 6.14 20.96
CA THR A 117 3.67 5.22 20.33
C THR A 117 4.99 5.23 21.06
N ASP A 118 5.59 4.06 21.22
CA ASP A 118 6.95 3.89 21.72
C ASP A 118 7.80 3.11 20.68
N TRP A 119 8.99 2.68 21.13
CA TRP A 119 9.92 1.91 20.31
C TRP A 119 9.51 0.44 20.18
N LYS A 120 8.60 -0.09 21.02
CA LYS A 120 8.18 -1.49 21.00
C LYS A 120 7.18 -1.72 19.89
N LYS A 121 7.40 -2.74 19.08
CA LYS A 121 6.62 -3.04 17.87
C LYS A 121 6.09 -4.47 17.90
N GLU A 122 5.44 -4.86 18.99
CA GLU A 122 4.92 -6.22 19.21
C GLU A 122 4.04 -6.72 18.04
N PHE A 123 3.27 -5.83 17.43
CA PHE A 123 2.43 -6.15 16.28
C PHE A 123 3.19 -6.72 15.08
N LEU A 124 4.50 -6.46 14.94
CA LEU A 124 5.33 -7.02 13.87
C LEU A 124 5.46 -8.54 13.99
N GLU A 125 5.32 -9.11 15.18
CA GLU A 125 5.28 -10.55 15.39
C GLU A 125 3.84 -11.08 15.52
N THR A 126 2.98 -10.38 16.24
CA THR A 126 1.60 -10.84 16.51
C THR A 126 0.74 -10.89 15.25
N ALA A 127 0.86 -9.91 14.34
CA ALA A 127 0.05 -9.88 13.13
C ALA A 127 0.35 -11.10 12.23
N PRO A 128 -0.67 -11.76 11.65
CA PRO A 128 -0.46 -12.96 10.83
C PRO A 128 0.32 -12.68 9.53
N TYR A 129 0.25 -11.45 9.02
CA TYR A 129 0.95 -11.01 7.81
C TYR A 129 1.54 -9.62 8.01
N LEU A 130 2.75 -9.41 7.49
CA LEU A 130 3.30 -8.08 7.21
C LEU A 130 3.31 -7.88 5.69
N ILE A 131 2.80 -6.74 5.23
CA ILE A 131 2.90 -6.32 3.82
C ILE A 131 3.90 -5.18 3.75
N ILE A 132 5.09 -5.47 3.22
CA ILE A 132 6.17 -4.50 3.05
C ILE A 132 6.14 -4.00 1.62
N VAL A 133 5.84 -2.72 1.44
CA VAL A 133 5.73 -2.11 0.10
C VAL A 133 7.06 -1.47 -0.28
N PHE A 134 7.64 -1.97 -1.36
CA PHE A 134 8.85 -1.40 -1.94
C PHE A 134 8.53 -0.62 -3.20
N LYS A 135 9.13 0.57 -3.33
CA LYS A 135 9.16 1.30 -4.61
C LYS A 135 10.32 0.81 -5.47
N LYS A 136 10.06 0.66 -6.77
CA LYS A 136 11.08 0.45 -7.79
C LYS A 136 11.56 1.80 -8.30
N SER A 137 12.74 2.24 -7.85
CA SER A 137 13.35 3.50 -8.32
C SER A 137 13.76 3.45 -9.81
N TYR A 138 13.79 2.26 -10.39
CA TYR A 138 14.09 1.99 -11.79
C TYR A 138 13.56 0.60 -12.15
N ASP A 139 13.50 0.31 -13.45
CA ASP A 139 13.05 -0.97 -13.98
C ASP A 139 14.17 -1.61 -14.83
N TRP A 140 14.11 -2.92 -15.06
CA TRP A 140 15.08 -3.66 -15.88
C TRP A 140 14.40 -4.21 -17.12
N LYS A 141 14.87 -3.80 -18.30
CA LYS A 141 14.43 -4.38 -19.59
C LYS A 141 15.63 -4.75 -20.42
N ALA A 142 15.68 -6.01 -20.88
CA ALA A 142 16.78 -6.54 -21.69
C ALA A 142 18.18 -6.22 -21.11
N ASN A 143 18.38 -6.50 -19.82
CA ASN A 143 19.60 -6.21 -19.05
C ASN A 143 20.04 -4.73 -19.00
N LYS A 144 19.15 -3.80 -19.36
CA LYS A 144 19.37 -2.36 -19.25
C LYS A 144 18.44 -1.75 -18.21
N LYS A 145 19.02 -0.91 -17.37
CA LYS A 145 18.27 -0.07 -16.43
C LYS A 145 17.45 0.96 -17.21
N THR A 146 16.15 1.00 -16.93
CA THR A 146 15.18 1.91 -17.53
C THR A 146 14.52 2.78 -16.47
N ARG A 147 13.99 3.93 -16.91
CA ARG A 147 13.39 4.92 -16.02
C ARG A 147 11.99 4.49 -15.56
N VAL A 148 11.71 4.88 -14.32
CA VAL A 148 10.37 4.95 -13.73
C VAL A 148 10.06 6.43 -13.50
N TYR A 149 8.79 6.81 -13.59
CA TYR A 149 8.33 8.19 -13.46
C TYR A 149 7.37 8.29 -12.29
N TYR A 150 7.51 9.34 -11.46
CA TYR A 150 6.63 9.59 -10.32
C TYR A 150 6.47 8.36 -9.41
N ALA A 151 7.59 7.69 -9.11
CA ALA A 151 7.56 6.41 -8.41
C ALA A 151 6.94 6.55 -7.01
N ASN A 152 7.25 7.62 -6.29
CA ASN A 152 6.74 7.86 -4.95
C ASN A 152 5.21 8.05 -4.97
N GLU A 153 4.72 8.88 -5.90
CA GLU A 153 3.29 9.17 -6.06
C GLU A 153 2.54 7.93 -6.52
N SER A 154 3.10 7.18 -7.48
CA SER A 154 2.51 5.94 -7.98
C SER A 154 2.37 4.90 -6.85
N VAL A 155 3.44 4.67 -6.08
CA VAL A 155 3.39 3.75 -4.93
C VAL A 155 2.47 4.27 -3.82
N GLY A 156 2.44 5.58 -3.58
CA GLY A 156 1.53 6.19 -2.61
C GLY A 156 0.05 5.95 -2.96
N LEU A 157 -0.32 6.09 -4.23
CA LEU A 157 -1.67 5.76 -4.71
C LEU A 157 -1.98 4.27 -4.55
N ALA A 158 -1.03 3.40 -4.85
CA ALA A 158 -1.18 1.95 -4.66
C ALA A 158 -1.40 1.58 -3.18
N CYS A 159 -0.64 2.20 -2.27
CA CYS A 159 -0.87 2.04 -0.82
C CYS A 159 -2.21 2.62 -0.35
N GLY A 160 -2.77 3.62 -1.05
CA GLY A 160 -4.11 4.13 -0.75
C GLY A 160 -5.24 3.19 -1.18
N PHE A 161 -4.96 2.27 -2.11
CA PHE A 161 -5.90 1.25 -2.59
C PHE A 161 -5.74 -0.09 -1.84
N LEU A 162 -4.64 -0.25 -1.09
CA LEU A 162 -4.32 -1.40 -0.25
C LEU A 162 -5.12 -1.36 1.07
#